data_AF-A0LZJ8-F1
#
_entry.id   AF-A0LZJ8-F1
#
_cell.length_a   1.000
_cell.length_b   1.000
_cell.length_c   1.000
_cell.angle_alpha   90.00
_cell.angle_beta   90.00
_cell.angle_gamma   90.00
#
_symmetry.space_group_name_H-M   'P 1'
#
loop_
_entity.id
_entity.type
_entity.pdbx_description
1 polymer ?
#
loop_
_entity_poly.entity_id
_entity_poly.type
_entity_poly.pdbx_seq_one_letter_code
_entity_poly.pdbx_strand_id
1 'polypeptide(L)'
;MKKSILIFALIVFSISSHAQTYTVAYNQANTIDRSTSRNATLSANFLKEIVQNEDFEYREFLKDSKDSRSKYKFGKKNYTKTELVKLLRKAARKSGNTTEFSEFLDNVTPSFRNYVSDNDLDQLYKKFRKGTFNKYVQDLADNWDD
;
A
#
# COMPACT_ATOMS: atom_id res chain seq x y z
N MET A 1 -8.22 -52.62 13.81
CA MET A 1 -8.12 -51.49 12.86
C MET A 1 -9.32 -50.52 12.98
N LYS A 2 -9.53 -49.88 14.14
CA LYS A 2 -10.58 -48.83 14.31
C LYS A 2 -10.16 -47.65 15.20
N LYS A 3 -8.95 -47.66 15.78
CA LYS A 3 -8.45 -46.59 16.67
C LYS A 3 -7.52 -45.59 15.98
N SER A 4 -7.16 -45.82 14.72
CA SER A 4 -6.18 -44.99 13.99
C SER A 4 -6.79 -43.82 13.21
N ILE A 5 -8.12 -43.80 13.03
CA ILE A 5 -8.82 -42.75 12.27
C ILE A 5 -9.11 -41.52 13.15
N LEU A 6 -9.17 -41.69 14.48
CA LEU A 6 -9.53 -40.62 15.42
C LEU A 6 -8.39 -39.61 15.67
N ILE A 7 -7.14 -39.97 15.38
CA ILE A 7 -5.97 -39.10 15.63
C ILE A 7 -5.77 -38.09 14.48
N PHE A 8 -6.16 -38.44 13.25
CA PHE A 8 -5.99 -37.55 12.09
C PHE A 8 -7.01 -36.39 12.08
N ALA A 9 -8.20 -36.58 12.67
CA ALA A 9 -9.23 -35.53 12.73
C ALA A 9 -8.89 -34.40 13.72
N LEU A 10 -8.04 -34.66 14.72
CA LEU A 10 -7.67 -33.69 15.76
C LEU A 10 -6.56 -32.72 15.33
N ILE A 11 -5.80 -33.03 14.26
CA ILE A 11 -4.70 -32.17 13.79
C ILE A 11 -5.19 -31.08 12.84
N VAL A 12 -6.33 -31.29 12.15
CA VAL A 12 -6.86 -30.34 11.15
C VAL A 12 -7.63 -29.17 11.79
N PHE A 13 -7.97 -29.25 13.08
CA PHE A 13 -8.73 -28.19 13.77
C PHE A 13 -7.87 -27.07 14.40
N SER A 14 -6.54 -27.15 14.30
CA SER A 14 -5.62 -26.26 15.04
C SER A 14 -5.15 -25.03 14.25
N ILE A 15 -5.64 -24.80 13.03
CA ILE A 15 -5.22 -23.66 12.19
C ILE A 15 -6.38 -22.69 11.98
N SER A 16 -7.05 -22.28 13.05
CA SER A 16 -8.01 -21.18 13.00
C SER A 16 -8.11 -20.52 14.36
N SER A 17 -7.28 -19.50 14.61
CA SER A 17 -7.63 -18.30 15.42
C SER A 17 -6.39 -17.47 15.72
N HIS A 18 -5.96 -16.67 14.74
CA HIS A 18 -5.30 -15.39 15.03
C HIS A 18 -5.93 -14.33 14.13
N ALA A 19 -7.25 -14.17 14.23
CA ALA A 19 -7.88 -12.89 13.93
C ALA A 19 -7.51 -11.97 15.10
N GLN A 20 -6.36 -11.30 15.01
CA GLN A 20 -6.02 -10.25 15.96
C GLN A 20 -6.99 -9.10 15.71
N THR A 21 -8.01 -9.03 16.56
CA THR A 21 -8.85 -7.86 16.76
C THR A 21 -8.00 -6.74 17.34
N TYR A 22 -7.51 -5.86 16.47
CA TYR A 22 -7.05 -4.54 16.88
C TYR A 22 -8.13 -3.53 16.48
N THR A 23 -9.13 -3.37 17.33
CA THR A 23 -9.90 -2.13 17.35
C THR A 23 -9.06 -1.07 18.04
N VAL A 24 -8.24 -0.34 17.28
CA VAL A 24 -7.65 0.91 17.75
C VAL A 24 -8.61 2.02 17.34
N ALA A 25 -9.35 2.55 18.32
CA ALA A 25 -10.14 3.76 18.15
C ALA A 25 -9.20 4.94 17.83
N TYR A 26 -9.14 5.32 16.55
CA TYR A 26 -8.32 6.45 16.10
C TYR A 26 -9.10 7.76 16.26
N ASN A 27 -9.15 8.27 17.50
CA ASN A 27 -9.35 9.70 17.72
C ASN A 27 -7.98 10.33 18.01
N GLN A 28 -7.12 10.35 17.00
CA GLN A 28 -5.96 11.23 17.03
C GLN A 28 -6.12 12.23 15.90
N ALA A 29 -6.61 13.42 16.28
CA ALA A 29 -6.49 14.62 15.48
C ALA A 29 -5.00 14.88 15.31
N ASN A 30 -4.41 14.32 14.25
CA ASN A 30 -3.09 14.71 13.78
C ASN A 30 -3.22 16.13 13.22
N THR A 31 -3.12 17.12 14.10
CA THR A 31 -2.72 18.47 13.72
C THR A 31 -1.30 18.37 13.19
N ILE A 32 -1.21 18.07 11.90
CA ILE A 32 0.01 18.24 11.13
C ILE A 32 0.28 19.74 11.18
N ASP A 33 1.36 20.12 11.88
CA ASP A 33 1.84 21.49 11.92
C ASP A 33 2.35 21.88 10.52
N ARG A 34 1.40 22.25 9.65
CA ARG A 34 1.60 22.59 8.24
C ARG A 34 1.71 24.10 8.14
N SER A 35 2.93 24.61 8.16
CA SER A 35 3.22 25.86 7.45
C SER A 35 2.89 25.64 5.97
N THR A 36 1.69 26.08 5.58
CA THR A 36 0.90 25.52 4.47
C THR A 36 1.40 26.03 3.11
N SER A 37 2.24 25.22 2.47
CA SER A 37 2.48 25.30 1.02
C SER A 37 1.41 24.47 0.30
N ARG A 38 0.74 25.03 -0.71
CA ARG A 38 -0.24 24.33 -1.57
C ARG A 38 0.28 22.98 -2.08
N ASN A 39 1.57 22.89 -2.34
CA ASN A 39 2.21 21.67 -2.81
C ASN A 39 2.33 20.59 -1.72
N ALA A 40 2.54 20.97 -0.46
CA ALA A 40 2.54 20.03 0.65
C ALA A 40 1.14 19.44 0.87
N THR A 41 0.09 20.25 0.69
CA THR A 41 -1.30 19.78 0.73
C THR A 41 -1.61 18.82 -0.41
N LEU A 42 -1.17 19.10 -1.63
CA LEU A 42 -1.35 18.19 -2.77
C LEU A 42 -0.61 16.86 -2.57
N SER A 43 0.65 16.90 -2.15
CA SER A 43 1.43 15.69 -1.86
C SER A 43 0.78 14.86 -0.74
N ALA A 44 0.24 15.51 0.29
CA ALA A 44 -0.49 14.83 1.33
C ALA A 44 -1.82 14.21 0.86
N ASN A 45 -2.57 14.91 0.01
CA ASN A 45 -3.82 14.38 -0.54
C ASN A 45 -3.56 13.13 -1.39
N PHE A 46 -2.48 13.13 -2.19
CA PHE A 46 -2.07 11.95 -2.94
C PHE A 46 -1.80 10.74 -2.04
N LEU A 47 -1.06 10.94 -0.94
CA LEU A 47 -0.75 9.84 -0.01
C LEU A 47 -2.03 9.35 0.68
N LYS A 48 -2.91 10.27 1.06
CA LYS A 48 -4.20 9.96 1.68
C LYS A 48 -5.10 9.12 0.77
N GLU A 49 -5.19 9.45 -0.52
CA GLU A 49 -5.95 8.68 -1.53
C GLU A 49 -5.52 7.20 -1.60
N ILE A 50 -4.26 6.90 -1.26
CA ILE A 50 -3.72 5.54 -1.32
C ILE A 50 -3.87 4.84 0.04
N VAL A 51 -3.44 5.51 1.12
CA VAL A 51 -3.41 4.92 2.46
C VAL A 51 -4.84 4.61 2.94
N GLN A 52 -5.81 5.49 2.65
CA GLN A 52 -7.20 5.32 3.09
C GLN A 52 -8.03 4.39 2.21
N ASN A 53 -7.55 4.03 1.03
CA ASN A 53 -8.26 3.11 0.14
C ASN A 53 -7.91 1.67 0.53
N GLU A 54 -8.75 1.02 1.34
CA GLU A 54 -8.55 -0.37 1.79
C GLU A 54 -8.41 -1.35 0.62
N ASP A 55 -9.27 -1.19 -0.40
CA ASP A 55 -9.29 -1.97 -1.64
C ASP A 55 -8.35 -1.40 -2.71
N PHE A 56 -7.19 -0.90 -2.30
CA PHE A 56 -6.24 -0.31 -3.23
C PHE A 56 -5.79 -1.29 -4.31
N GLU A 57 -6.13 -0.99 -5.55
CA GLU A 57 -5.69 -1.72 -6.72
C GLU A 57 -4.73 -0.91 -7.58
N TYR A 58 -3.48 -1.35 -7.63
CA TYR A 58 -2.43 -0.66 -8.38
C TYR A 58 -2.81 -0.41 -9.86
N ARG A 59 -3.45 -1.38 -10.54
CA ARG A 59 -3.76 -1.25 -11.97
C ARG A 59 -4.82 -0.20 -12.23
N GLU A 60 -5.88 -0.20 -11.42
CA GLU A 60 -6.96 0.78 -11.49
C GLU A 60 -6.43 2.17 -11.12
N PHE A 61 -5.74 2.28 -9.98
CA PHE A 61 -5.16 3.55 -9.55
C PHE A 61 -4.15 4.11 -10.57
N LEU A 62 -3.37 3.25 -11.24
CA LEU A 62 -2.49 3.65 -12.33
C LEU A 62 -3.28 4.13 -13.55
N LYS A 63 -4.38 3.46 -13.92
CA LYS A 63 -5.24 3.87 -15.03
C LYS A 63 -5.79 5.27 -14.77
N ASP A 64 -6.39 5.49 -13.62
CA ASP A 64 -6.99 6.78 -13.23
C ASP A 64 -5.94 7.89 -13.09
N SER A 65 -4.71 7.53 -12.70
CA SER A 65 -3.63 8.50 -12.58
C SER A 65 -3.22 9.16 -13.90
N LYS A 66 -3.58 8.57 -15.05
CA LYS A 66 -3.25 9.10 -16.39
C LYS A 66 -4.08 10.31 -16.76
N ASP A 67 -5.31 10.38 -16.26
CA ASP A 67 -6.25 11.47 -16.56
C ASP A 67 -6.05 12.68 -15.62
N SER A 68 -5.27 12.50 -14.55
CA SER A 68 -4.96 13.57 -13.59
C SER A 68 -3.95 14.56 -14.15
N ARG A 69 -4.31 15.86 -14.12
CA ARG A 69 -3.40 16.99 -14.41
C ARG A 69 -2.62 17.48 -13.19
N SER A 70 -2.78 16.81 -12.04
CA SER A 70 -2.16 17.23 -10.78
C SER A 70 -0.65 17.03 -10.80
N LYS A 71 0.07 17.99 -10.22
CA LYS A 71 1.51 17.94 -9.98
C LYS A 71 1.80 17.96 -8.49
N TYR A 72 2.70 17.09 -8.06
CA TYR A 72 3.07 16.87 -6.67
C TYR A 72 4.54 17.19 -6.48
N LYS A 73 4.85 18.00 -5.47
CA LYS A 73 6.23 18.39 -5.19
C LYS A 73 6.77 17.54 -4.04
N PHE A 74 7.89 16.87 -4.29
CA PHE A 74 8.66 16.16 -3.27
C PHE A 74 10.10 16.66 -3.33
N GLY A 75 10.51 17.40 -2.29
CA GLY A 75 11.79 18.09 -2.26
C GLY A 75 11.90 19.11 -3.42
N LYS A 76 12.92 18.95 -4.27
CA LYS A 76 13.16 19.81 -5.44
C LYS A 76 12.51 19.31 -6.73
N LYS A 77 11.88 18.13 -6.72
CA LYS A 77 11.28 17.50 -7.91
C LYS A 77 9.77 17.69 -7.93
N ASN A 78 9.23 17.83 -9.14
CA ASN A 78 7.81 17.78 -9.40
C ASN A 78 7.49 16.48 -10.13
N TYR A 79 6.42 15.82 -9.71
CA TYR A 79 5.94 14.57 -10.27
C TYR A 79 4.49 14.74 -10.71
N THR A 80 4.12 14.19 -11.86
CA THR A 80 2.71 13.90 -12.18
C THR A 80 2.19 12.76 -11.29
N LYS A 81 0.86 12.62 -11.19
CA LYS A 81 0.25 11.48 -10.45
C LYS A 81 0.79 10.15 -10.97
N THR A 82 0.82 9.98 -12.29
CA THR A 82 1.31 8.76 -12.95
C THR A 82 2.78 8.46 -12.62
N GLU A 83 3.66 9.46 -12.66
CA GLU A 83 5.09 9.26 -12.35
C GLU A 83 5.29 8.82 -10.90
N LEU A 84 4.56 9.42 -9.97
CA LEU A 84 4.65 9.08 -8.55
C LEU A 84 4.15 7.66 -8.27
N VAL A 85 3.03 7.27 -8.88
CA VAL A 85 2.49 5.90 -8.81
C VAL A 85 3.51 4.88 -9.33
N LYS A 86 4.12 5.16 -10.48
CA LYS A 86 5.16 4.29 -11.06
C LYS A 86 6.41 4.24 -10.22
N LEU A 87 6.82 5.36 -9.63
CA LEU A 87 7.98 5.44 -8.73
C LEU A 87 7.76 4.56 -7.50
N LEU A 88 6.61 4.70 -6.84
CA LEU A 88 6.25 3.91 -5.66
C LEU A 88 6.18 2.42 -5.99
N ARG A 89 5.55 2.04 -7.11
CA ARG A 89 5.54 0.64 -7.57
C ARG A 89 6.95 0.11 -7.82
N LYS A 90 7.79 0.89 -8.50
CA LYS A 90 9.16 0.49 -8.81
C LYS A 90 9.99 0.30 -7.54
N ALA A 91 9.89 1.23 -6.60
CA ALA A 91 10.55 1.15 -5.30
C ALA A 91 10.09 -0.10 -4.56
N ALA A 92 8.78 -0.30 -4.38
CA ALA A 92 8.25 -1.45 -3.65
C ALA A 92 8.63 -2.80 -4.27
N ARG A 93 8.73 -2.89 -5.61
CA ARG A 93 9.17 -4.12 -6.29
C ARG A 93 10.67 -4.39 -6.13
N LYS A 94 11.48 -3.34 -6.00
CA LYS A 94 12.94 -3.46 -5.83
C LYS A 94 13.37 -3.69 -4.38
N SER A 95 12.52 -3.34 -3.42
CA SER A 95 12.81 -3.46 -1.99
C SER A 95 12.25 -4.75 -1.39
N GLY A 96 13.02 -5.39 -0.53
CA GLY A 96 12.65 -6.59 0.23
C GLY A 96 11.80 -6.29 1.47
N ASN A 97 11.89 -5.07 2.00
CA ASN A 97 11.15 -4.63 3.19
C ASN A 97 10.89 -3.10 3.14
N THR A 98 10.15 -2.61 4.13
CA THR A 98 9.77 -1.19 4.28
C THR A 98 10.99 -0.26 4.45
N THR A 99 12.05 -0.71 5.12
CA THR A 99 13.28 0.07 5.30
C THR A 99 13.99 0.32 3.96
N GLU A 100 14.26 -0.75 3.20
CA GLU A 100 14.84 -0.67 1.86
C GLU A 100 13.94 0.12 0.89
N PHE A 101 12.62 0.12 1.11
CA PHE A 101 11.68 0.93 0.35
C PHE A 101 11.83 2.42 0.64
N SER A 102 11.94 2.79 1.92
CA SER A 102 12.24 4.17 2.32
C SER A 102 13.56 4.65 1.74
N GLU A 103 14.62 3.86 1.90
CA GLU A 103 15.96 4.20 1.41
C GLU A 103 15.96 4.40 -0.11
N PHE A 104 15.27 3.54 -0.86
CA PHE A 104 15.12 3.72 -2.30
C PHE A 104 14.45 5.05 -2.65
N LEU A 105 13.38 5.41 -1.95
CA LEU A 105 12.63 6.64 -2.22
C LEU A 105 13.43 7.89 -1.88
N ASP A 106 14.14 7.89 -0.75
CA ASP A 106 15.00 9.00 -0.34
C ASP A 106 16.21 9.17 -1.29
N ASN A 107 16.77 8.07 -1.79
CA ASN A 107 17.84 8.11 -2.79
C ASN A 107 17.38 8.73 -4.12
N VAL A 108 16.16 8.40 -4.58
CA VAL A 108 15.62 8.93 -5.84
C VAL A 108 15.07 10.34 -5.67
N THR A 109 14.47 10.62 -4.51
CA THR A 109 13.81 11.87 -4.17
C THR A 109 14.27 12.30 -2.78
N PRO A 110 15.36 13.07 -2.69
CA PRO A 110 15.87 13.53 -1.41
C PRO A 110 14.78 14.22 -0.59
N SER A 111 14.73 13.88 0.69
CA SER A 111 13.71 14.35 1.64
C SER A 111 12.31 13.81 1.40
N PHE A 112 12.13 12.68 0.71
CA PHE A 112 10.81 12.05 0.55
C PHE A 112 10.20 11.72 1.92
N ARG A 113 11.01 11.22 2.85
CA ARG A 113 10.59 10.91 4.23
C ARG A 113 10.02 12.10 5.01
N ASN A 114 10.35 13.34 4.63
CA ASN A 114 9.77 14.52 5.27
C ASN A 114 8.28 14.73 4.95
N TYR A 115 7.73 13.98 3.99
CA TYR A 115 6.34 14.11 3.53
C TYR A 115 5.46 12.93 3.93
N VAL A 116 6.02 11.87 4.52
CA VAL A 116 5.33 10.60 4.75
C VAL A 116 5.65 10.12 6.17
N SER A 117 4.61 9.80 6.95
CA SER A 117 4.83 9.18 8.27
C SER A 117 5.34 7.75 8.13
N ASP A 118 6.03 7.22 9.14
CA ASP A 118 6.54 5.84 9.08
C ASP A 118 5.40 4.81 8.88
N ASN A 119 4.23 5.06 9.46
CA ASN A 119 3.04 4.22 9.26
C ASN A 119 2.50 4.28 7.82
N ASP A 120 2.41 5.50 7.25
CA ASP A 120 1.99 5.65 5.85
C ASP A 120 3.00 5.00 4.90
N LEU A 121 4.28 5.03 5.24
CA LEU A 121 5.35 4.45 4.43
C LEU A 121 5.25 2.91 4.40
N ASP A 122 4.93 2.27 5.53
CA ASP A 122 4.64 0.83 5.58
C ASP A 122 3.37 0.46 4.79
N GLN A 123 2.31 1.24 4.92
CA GLN A 123 1.07 1.05 4.15
C GLN A 123 1.32 1.18 2.64
N LEU A 124 2.06 2.20 2.22
CA LEU A 124 2.47 2.38 0.83
C LEU A 124 3.29 1.20 0.33
N TYR A 125 4.27 0.75 1.11
CA TYR A 125 5.06 -0.43 0.76
C TYR A 125 4.15 -1.64 0.51
N LYS A 126 3.29 -1.99 1.46
CA LYS A 126 2.38 -3.15 1.36
C LYS A 126 1.46 -3.06 0.15
N LYS A 127 0.79 -1.92 -0.03
CA LYS A 127 -0.14 -1.67 -1.15
C LYS A 127 0.56 -1.73 -2.51
N PHE A 128 1.73 -1.11 -2.64
CA PHE A 128 2.51 -1.14 -3.89
C PHE A 128 3.37 -2.39 -4.07
N ARG A 129 3.57 -3.23 -3.05
CA ARG A 129 4.25 -4.52 -3.17
C ARG A 129 3.29 -5.59 -3.68
N LYS A 130 2.02 -5.55 -3.26
CA LYS A 130 0.98 -6.54 -3.62
C LYS A 130 1.02 -6.84 -5.12
N GLY A 131 1.22 -8.12 -5.46
CA GLY A 131 1.36 -8.55 -6.84
C GLY A 131 0.09 -8.31 -7.64
N THR A 132 0.22 -8.01 -8.94
CA THR A 132 -0.92 -7.95 -9.87
C THR A 132 -1.34 -9.34 -10.36
N PHE A 133 -0.65 -10.39 -9.94
CA PHE A 133 -0.86 -11.75 -10.41
C PHE A 133 -2.12 -12.37 -9.80
N ASN A 134 -2.36 -12.18 -8.49
CA ASN A 134 -3.53 -12.76 -7.83
C ASN A 134 -4.85 -12.30 -8.45
N LYS A 135 -5.01 -11.00 -8.73
CA LYS A 135 -6.28 -10.52 -9.27
C LYS A 135 -6.55 -11.01 -10.69
N TYR A 136 -5.56 -11.01 -11.59
CA TYR A 136 -5.77 -11.54 -12.95
C TYR A 136 -6.11 -13.03 -12.96
N VAL A 137 -5.48 -13.82 -12.07
CA VAL A 137 -5.79 -15.25 -11.93
C VAL A 137 -7.16 -15.45 -11.26
N GLN A 138 -7.53 -14.63 -10.29
CA GLN A 138 -8.86 -14.62 -9.69
C GLN A 138 -9.94 -14.24 -10.71
N ASP A 139 -9.76 -13.14 -11.44
CA ASP A 139 -10.66 -12.71 -12.52
C ASP A 139 -10.80 -13.81 -13.59
N LEU A 140 -9.73 -14.54 -13.91
CA LEU A 140 -9.82 -15.68 -14.84
C LEU A 140 -10.54 -16.89 -14.26
N ALA A 141 -10.35 -17.19 -12.97
CA ALA A 141 -11.03 -18.29 -12.30
C ALA A 141 -12.53 -18.00 -12.14
N ASP A 142 -12.87 -16.77 -11.75
CA ASP A 142 -14.25 -16.34 -11.51
C ASP A 142 -15.06 -16.24 -12.83
N ASN A 143 -14.41 -15.96 -13.96
CA ASN A 143 -15.04 -15.95 -15.30
C ASN A 143 -15.02 -17.31 -16.01
N TRP A 144 -14.57 -18.38 -15.35
CA TRP A 144 -14.54 -19.73 -15.93
C TRP A 144 -15.71 -20.63 -15.50
N ASP A 145 -16.49 -20.18 -14.52
CA ASP A 145 -17.65 -20.90 -13.98
C ASP A 145 -19.01 -20.43 -14.58
N ASP A 146 -18.99 -19.56 -15.59
CA ASP A 146 -20.15 -19.14 -16.42
C ASP A 146 -20.09 -19.77 -17.84
#